data_AF-A0A961WCU1-F1
#
_entry.id   AF-A0A961WCU1-F1
#
_cell.length_a   1.000
_cell.length_b   1.000
_cell.length_c   1.000
_cell.angle_alpha   90.00
_cell.angle_beta   90.00
_cell.angle_gamma   90.00
#
_symmetry.space_group_name_H-M   'P 1'
#
loop_
_entity.id
_entity.type
_entity.pdbx_description
1 polymer ?
#
loop_
_entity_poly.entity_id
_entity_poly.type
_entity_poly.pdbx_seq_one_letter_code
_entity_poly.pdbx_strand_id
1 'polypeptide(L)' 'MTTPTAGDGDAKAAALAVVDAHMAALNARDATALAATLHFPHYRLAGGRLQVWETPDSYLADFYARAGDGWAYSR' A
#
# COMPACT_ATOMS: atom_id res chain seq x y z
N MET A 1 19.45 11.76 22.53
CA MET A 1 18.04 11.39 22.74
C MET A 1 17.21 12.56 22.26
N THR A 2 16.78 12.54 20.99
CA THR A 2 15.99 13.62 20.37
C THR A 2 14.53 13.44 20.76
N THR A 3 13.96 14.47 21.38
CA THR A 3 12.53 14.55 21.71
C THR A 3 11.72 14.63 20.42
N PRO A 4 10.67 13.82 20.24
CA PRO A 4 9.80 13.99 19.09
C PRO A 4 9.09 15.35 19.19
N THR A 5 9.19 16.17 18.15
CA THR A 5 8.42 17.43 18.07
C THR A 5 6.97 17.10 17.77
N ALA A 6 6.04 18.01 18.07
CA ALA A 6 4.59 17.80 17.85
C ALA A 6 4.26 17.29 16.42
N GLY A 7 5.08 17.63 15.42
CA GLY A 7 4.94 17.15 14.05
C GLY A 7 5.27 15.65 13.83
N ASP A 8 6.07 15.03 14.70
CA ASP A 8 6.42 13.60 14.57
C ASP A 8 5.24 12.69 14.96
N GLY A 9 4.44 13.12 15.94
CA GLY A 9 3.20 12.44 16.33
C GLY A 9 2.16 12.48 15.20
N ASP A 10 2.00 13.64 14.57
CA ASP A 10 1.08 13.85 13.46
C ASP A 10 1.54 13.10 12.20
N ALA A 11 2.84 13.12 11.89
CA ALA A 11 3.40 12.35 10.78
C ALA A 11 3.21 10.84 10.97
N LYS A 12 3.41 10.34 12.19
CA LYS A 12 3.14 8.92 12.52
C LYS A 12 1.67 8.58 12.35
N ALA A 13 0.76 9.41 12.84
CA ALA A 13 -0.68 9.20 12.71
C ALA A 13 -1.10 9.18 11.23
N ALA A 14 -0.60 10.11 10.43
CA ALA A 14 -0.86 10.16 8.99
C ALA A 14 -0.33 8.92 8.25
N ALA A 15 0.88 8.45 8.60
CA ALA A 15 1.45 7.25 8.01
C ALA A 15 0.61 6.00 8.32
N LEU A 16 0.14 5.84 9.55
CA LEU A 16 -0.74 4.73 9.94
C LEU A 16 -2.08 4.80 9.22
N ALA A 17 -2.67 6.00 9.09
CA ALA A 17 -3.94 6.18 8.39
C ALA A 17 -3.89 5.75 6.91
N VAL A 18 -2.76 5.97 6.22
CA VAL A 18 -2.58 5.50 4.84
C VAL A 18 -2.51 3.97 4.77
N VAL A 19 -1.84 3.34 5.74
CA VAL A 19 -1.78 1.86 5.81
C VAL A 19 -3.18 1.28 6.08
N ASP A 20 -3.93 1.85 7.01
CA ASP A 20 -5.30 1.41 7.31
C ASP A 20 -6.21 1.55 6.08
N ALA A 21 -6.12 2.68 5.37
CA ALA A 21 -6.85 2.92 4.13
C ALA A 21 -6.46 1.92 3.03
N HIS A 22 -5.18 1.59 2.91
CA HIS A 22 -4.69 0.60 1.94
C HIS A 22 -5.27 -0.78 2.20
N MET A 23 -5.26 -1.23 3.46
CA MET A 23 -5.79 -2.53 3.85
C MET A 23 -7.30 -2.61 3.65
N ALA A 24 -8.03 -1.55 4.02
CA ALA A 24 -9.46 -1.44 3.78
C ALA A 24 -9.80 -1.52 2.28
N ALA A 25 -9.11 -0.76 1.44
CA ALA A 25 -9.31 -0.76 -0.01
C ALA A 25 -8.97 -2.13 -0.63
N LEU A 26 -7.87 -2.75 -0.20
CA LEU A 26 -7.44 -4.07 -0.67
C LEU A 26 -8.48 -5.16 -0.36
N ASN A 27 -8.99 -5.17 0.88
CA ASN A 27 -10.01 -6.10 1.32
C ASN A 27 -11.35 -5.88 0.59
N ALA A 28 -11.69 -4.62 0.29
CA ALA A 28 -12.86 -4.26 -0.51
C ALA A 28 -12.70 -4.52 -2.01
N ARG A 29 -11.49 -4.88 -2.47
CA ARG A 29 -11.13 -5.04 -3.89
C ARG A 29 -11.34 -3.75 -4.71
N ASP A 30 -11.16 -2.61 -4.07
CA ASP A 30 -11.38 -1.29 -4.68
C ASP A 30 -10.07 -0.76 -5.28
N ALA A 31 -9.94 -0.87 -6.61
CA ALA A 31 -8.77 -0.41 -7.34
C ALA A 31 -8.56 1.12 -7.25
N THR A 32 -9.64 1.89 -7.23
CA THR A 32 -9.59 3.36 -7.19
C THR A 32 -9.12 3.83 -5.82
N ALA A 33 -9.69 3.27 -4.75
CA ALA A 33 -9.27 3.59 -3.39
C ALA A 33 -7.82 3.13 -3.13
N LEU A 34 -7.41 1.98 -3.67
CA LEU A 34 -6.01 1.54 -3.60
C LEU A 34 -5.06 2.52 -4.27
N ALA A 35 -5.39 2.99 -5.48
CA ALA A 35 -4.56 3.94 -6.20
C ALA A 35 -4.33 5.24 -5.41
N ALA A 36 -5.32 5.69 -4.63
CA ALA A 36 -5.19 6.88 -3.78
C ALA A 36 -4.21 6.69 -2.61
N THR A 37 -3.87 5.44 -2.24
CA THR A 37 -2.93 5.12 -1.15
C THR A 37 -1.49 4.93 -1.64
N LEU A 38 -1.25 4.98 -2.95
CA LEU A 38 0.03 4.68 -3.57
C LEU A 38 0.55 5.88 -4.36
N HIS A 39 1.86 6.08 -4.29
CA HIS A 39 2.55 6.95 -5.22
C HIS A 39 2.85 6.18 -6.51
N PHE A 40 2.60 6.81 -7.67
CA PHE A 40 2.98 6.29 -8.99
C PHE A 40 4.09 7.16 -9.62
N PRO A 41 5.18 6.57 -10.14
CA PRO A 41 5.45 5.13 -10.22
C PRO A 41 5.60 4.48 -8.84
N HIS A 42 5.01 3.30 -8.69
CA HIS A 42 5.08 2.52 -7.45
C HIS A 42 6.18 1.48 -7.56
N TYR A 43 7.08 1.48 -6.59
CA TYR A 43 8.24 0.59 -6.56
C TYR A 43 8.09 -0.44 -5.45
N ARG A 44 8.30 -1.71 -5.80
CA ARG A 44 8.38 -2.80 -4.82
C ARG A 44 9.63 -3.63 -5.05
N LEU A 45 10.48 -3.68 -4.04
CA LEU A 45 11.65 -4.54 -3.99
C LEU A 45 11.36 -5.75 -3.10
N ALA A 46 11.22 -6.93 -3.69
CA ALA A 46 10.99 -8.16 -2.95
C ALA A 46 11.63 -9.36 -3.65
N GLY A 47 12.22 -10.29 -2.88
CA GLY A 47 12.86 -11.48 -3.43
C GLY A 47 13.99 -11.19 -4.43
N GLY A 48 14.70 -10.07 -4.25
CA GLY A 48 15.77 -9.63 -5.16
C GLY A 48 15.29 -9.09 -6.51
N ARG A 49 13.98 -8.87 -6.70
CA ARG A 49 13.39 -8.30 -7.92
C ARG A 49 12.76 -6.95 -7.62
N LEU A 50 13.09 -5.95 -8.41
CA LEU A 50 12.39 -4.67 -8.45
C LEU A 50 11.22 -4.78 -9.43
N GLN A 51 10.01 -4.59 -8.92
CA GLN A 51 8.80 -4.41 -9.72
C GLN A 51 8.43 -2.94 -9.70
N VAL A 52 8.04 -2.43 -10.88
CA VAL A 52 7.57 -1.06 -11.06
C VAL A 52 6.17 -1.09 -11.63
N TRP A 53 5.27 -0.27 -11.09
CA TRP A 53 3.99 0.05 -11.69
C TRP A 53 4.00 1.53 -12.06
N GLU A 54 4.01 1.83 -13.36
CA GLU A 54 4.01 3.22 -13.86
C GLU A 54 2.65 3.89 -13.66
N THR A 55 1.56 3.12 -13.76
CA THR A 55 0.17 3.56 -13.59
C THR A 55 -0.58 2.63 -12.63
N PRO A 56 -1.73 3.05 -12.07
CA PRO A 56 -2.52 2.21 -11.17
C PRO A 56 -3.17 0.99 -11.84
N ASP A 57 -3.28 0.98 -13.17
CA ASP A 57 -4.19 0.10 -13.92
C ASP A 57 -3.95 -1.40 -13.66
N SER A 58 -2.70 -1.82 -13.45
CA SER A 58 -2.35 -3.23 -13.24
C SER A 58 -2.04 -3.61 -11.78
N TYR A 59 -1.96 -2.65 -10.85
CA TYR A 59 -1.48 -2.93 -9.49
C TYR A 59 -2.31 -4.01 -8.78
N LEU A 60 -3.64 -3.86 -8.78
CA LEU A 60 -4.54 -4.76 -8.06
C LEU A 60 -4.62 -6.14 -8.73
N ALA A 61 -4.67 -6.18 -10.06
CA ALA A 61 -4.64 -7.44 -10.81
C ALA A 61 -3.36 -8.22 -10.53
N ASP A 62 -2.21 -7.55 -10.57
CA ASP A 62 -0.93 -8.16 -10.25
C ASP A 62 -0.86 -8.57 -8.77
N PHE A 63 -1.49 -7.83 -7.86
CA PHE A 63 -1.56 -8.24 -6.44
C PHE A 63 -2.23 -9.61 -6.31
N TYR A 64 -3.39 -9.81 -6.93
CA TYR A 64 -4.07 -11.11 -6.86
C TYR A 64 -3.28 -12.24 -7.51
N ALA A 65 -2.64 -11.97 -8.65
CA ALA A 65 -1.76 -12.95 -9.30
C ALA A 65 -0.61 -13.39 -8.39
N ARG A 66 -0.07 -12.48 -7.56
CA ARG A 66 1.00 -12.79 -6.58
C ARG A 66 0.48 -13.44 -5.30
N ALA A 67 -0.69 -13.03 -4.83
CA ALA A 67 -1.27 -13.53 -3.58
C ALA A 67 -1.73 -14.99 -3.72
N GLY A 68 -2.14 -15.39 -4.94
CA GLY A 68 -2.63 -16.71 -5.26
C GLY A 68 -3.99 -17.01 -4.62
N ASP A 69 -4.50 -18.21 -4.87
CA ASP A 69 -5.87 -18.60 -4.50
C ASP A 69 -6.12 -18.70 -2.98
N GLY A 70 -5.05 -18.69 -2.17
CA GLY A 70 -5.13 -18.78 -0.71
C GLY A 70 -5.43 -17.44 -0.01
N TRP A 71 -5.38 -16.32 -0.73
CA TRP A 71 -5.63 -15.01 -0.14
C TRP A 71 -7.10 -14.63 -0.21
N ALA A 72 -7.66 -14.23 0.93
CA ALA A 72 -9.04 -13.77 1.04
C ALA A 72 -9.18 -12.41 1.75
N TYR A 73 -8.29 -12.12 2.71
CA TYR A 73 -8.37 -10.94 3.56
C TYR A 73 -7.01 -10.68 4.24
N SER A 74 -6.69 -9.41 4.48
CA SER A 74 -5.53 -8.97 5.27
C SER A 74 -5.98 -8.17 6.50
N ARG A 75 -5.45 -8.48 7.68
CA ARG A 75 -5.68 -7.73 8.94
C ARG A 75 -4.58 -6.73 9.21
#